data_AF-A0A949ZF94-F1
#
_entry.id   AF-A0A949ZF94-F1
#
_cell.length_a   1.000
_cell.length_b   1.000
_cell.length_c   1.000
_cell.angle_alpha   90.00
_cell.angle_beta   90.00
_cell.angle_gamma   90.00
#
_symmetry.space_group_name_H-M   'P 1'
#
loop_
_entity.id
_entity.type
_entity.pdbx_description
1 polymer ?
#
loop_
_entity_poly.entity_id
_entity_poly.type
_entity_poly.pdbx_seq_one_letter_code
_entity_poly.pdbx_strand_id
1 'polypeptide(L)'
;MQYPQRHALVRSTLDALLRLGRFPDFVIFENADRPDDHAQVSVAESGALHAQIGAQHMNEPLPDDVANAATLLVGALDSAFAQPGADLVVKTNAVHLQEHLQTLGLWVADAPRAPALEQFDLDMVRSALVARGWRVLHDEATDALMTFWDWDDEMAQGVQVYFAVQGDCPFHVLAVHARGSEPVRDAQHPRILELLNQWNATHRWPSVWLESDDGEQLCWLHGDWYMPIRAAVCSELIDDVVEAVTANALDFFRWLHERTTTGIKQRSHRPSGTTC
;
A
#
# COMPACT_ATOMS: atom_id res chain seq x y z
N MET A 1 -22.32 -22.88 5.21
CA MET A 1 -23.73 -22.57 5.51
C MET A 1 -24.63 -23.38 4.58
N GLN A 2 -25.76 -23.93 5.02
CA GLN A 2 -26.65 -24.66 4.08
C GLN A 2 -27.31 -23.69 3.10
N TYR A 3 -27.53 -24.09 1.85
CA TYR A 3 -28.12 -23.24 0.80
C TYR A 3 -29.38 -22.45 1.23
N PRO A 4 -30.35 -23.03 1.96
CA PRO A 4 -31.53 -22.28 2.43
C PRO A 4 -31.19 -21.16 3.43
N GLN A 5 -30.17 -21.36 4.26
CA GLN A 5 -29.71 -20.35 5.23
C GLN A 5 -29.04 -19.18 4.52
N ARG A 6 -28.30 -19.45 3.44
CA ARG A 6 -27.65 -18.40 2.63
C ARG A 6 -28.67 -17.53 1.89
N HIS A 7 -29.68 -18.15 1.29
CA HIS A 7 -30.76 -17.41 0.63
C HIS A 7 -31.56 -16.56 1.63
N ALA A 8 -31.86 -17.11 2.81
CA ALA A 8 -32.49 -16.37 3.89
C ALA A 8 -31.64 -15.17 4.36
N LEU A 9 -30.33 -15.35 4.52
CA LEU A 9 -29.38 -14.27 4.85
C LEU A 9 -29.44 -13.15 3.81
N VAL A 10 -29.21 -13.47 2.53
CA VAL A 10 -29.23 -12.48 1.45
C VAL A 10 -30.57 -11.76 1.39
N ARG A 11 -31.68 -12.50 1.46
CA ARG A 11 -33.03 -11.92 1.42
C ARG A 11 -33.27 -10.97 2.59
N SER A 12 -32.92 -11.36 3.81
CA SER A 12 -33.07 -10.50 5.00
C SER A 12 -32.22 -9.24 4.92
N THR A 13 -30.99 -9.34 4.41
CA THR A 13 -30.12 -8.17 4.22
C THR A 13 -30.66 -7.22 3.16
N LEU A 14 -31.15 -7.73 2.03
CA LEU A 14 -31.74 -6.90 0.98
C LEU A 14 -33.05 -6.22 1.41
N ASP A 15 -33.90 -6.93 2.17
CA ASP A 15 -35.11 -6.33 2.76
C ASP A 15 -34.75 -5.18 3.73
N ALA A 16 -33.71 -5.36 4.56
CA ALA A 16 -33.22 -4.31 5.43
C ALA A 16 -32.67 -3.11 4.65
N LEU A 17 -31.86 -3.36 3.61
CA LEU A 17 -31.28 -2.31 2.77
C LEU A 17 -32.37 -1.51 2.04
N LEU A 18 -33.41 -2.16 1.51
CA LEU A 18 -34.54 -1.46 0.85
C LEU A 18 -35.39 -0.64 1.82
N ARG A 19 -35.57 -1.11 3.05
CA ARG A 19 -36.41 -0.42 4.04
C ARG A 19 -35.70 0.72 4.75
N LEU A 20 -34.42 0.54 5.06
CA LEU A 20 -33.66 1.42 5.94
C LEU A 20 -32.59 2.22 5.21
N GLY A 21 -32.02 1.65 4.14
CA GLY A 21 -30.92 2.22 3.40
C GLY A 21 -31.31 3.53 2.72
N ARG A 22 -30.31 4.40 2.59
CA ARG A 22 -30.37 5.70 1.93
C ARG A 22 -29.24 5.77 0.93
N PHE A 23 -29.32 6.58 -0.11
CA PHE A 23 -28.14 6.82 -0.93
C PHE A 23 -27.05 7.55 -0.10
N PRO A 24 -25.76 7.15 -0.12
CA PRO A 24 -25.12 6.06 -0.90
C PRO A 24 -24.79 4.81 -0.06
N ASP A 25 -25.71 4.35 0.78
CA ASP A 25 -25.57 3.15 1.59
C ASP A 25 -25.46 1.90 0.70
N PHE A 26 -24.65 0.95 1.16
CA PHE A 26 -24.44 -0.33 0.49
C PHE A 26 -24.21 -1.45 1.49
N VAL A 27 -24.40 -2.67 1.00
CA VAL A 27 -23.97 -3.91 1.64
C VAL A 27 -23.01 -4.66 0.73
N ILE A 28 -22.04 -5.36 1.31
CA ILE A 28 -21.16 -6.27 0.60
C ILE A 28 -21.40 -7.67 1.15
N PHE A 29 -21.62 -8.63 0.26
CA PHE A 29 -21.63 -10.05 0.54
C PHE A 29 -20.29 -10.63 0.08
N GLU A 30 -19.49 -11.10 1.00
CA GLU A 30 -18.13 -11.58 0.75
C GLU A 30 -18.00 -13.05 1.11
N ASN A 31 -17.25 -13.81 0.32
CA ASN A 31 -16.89 -15.17 0.68
C ASN A 31 -15.88 -15.13 1.84
N ALA A 32 -16.22 -15.76 2.97
CA ALA A 32 -15.39 -15.76 4.17
C ALA A 32 -13.98 -16.34 3.95
N ASP A 33 -13.84 -17.28 3.02
CA ASP A 33 -12.55 -17.92 2.71
C ASP A 33 -11.79 -17.19 1.59
N ARG A 34 -12.46 -16.32 0.83
CA ARG A 34 -11.89 -15.62 -0.35
C ARG A 34 -12.46 -14.20 -0.48
N PRO A 35 -11.91 -13.21 0.23
CA PRO A 35 -12.42 -11.83 0.24
C PRO A 35 -12.61 -11.16 -1.14
N ASP A 36 -11.79 -11.55 -2.12
CA ASP A 36 -11.89 -11.02 -3.49
C ASP A 36 -13.20 -11.45 -4.18
N ASP A 37 -13.77 -12.57 -3.76
CA ASP A 37 -15.06 -13.09 -4.20
C ASP A 37 -16.17 -12.36 -3.41
N HIS A 38 -16.65 -11.24 -3.96
CA HIS A 38 -17.68 -10.43 -3.31
C HIS A 38 -18.78 -9.94 -4.27
N ALA A 39 -19.93 -9.57 -3.71
CA ALA A 39 -20.94 -8.78 -4.37
C ALA A 39 -21.32 -7.56 -3.53
N GLN A 40 -21.27 -6.38 -4.12
CA GLN A 40 -21.76 -5.15 -3.51
C GLN A 40 -23.16 -4.84 -4.02
N VAL A 41 -24.07 -4.51 -3.12
CA VAL A 41 -25.43 -4.01 -3.44
C VAL A 41 -25.61 -2.64 -2.82
N SER A 42 -25.93 -1.63 -3.62
CA SER A 42 -26.07 -0.24 -3.21
C SER A 42 -27.46 0.32 -3.54
N VAL A 43 -27.94 1.25 -2.72
CA VAL A 43 -29.15 2.03 -3.01
C VAL A 43 -28.78 3.20 -3.92
N ALA A 44 -29.37 3.29 -5.11
CA ALA A 44 -29.21 4.44 -6.00
C ALA A 44 -30.05 5.65 -5.52
N GLU A 45 -29.78 6.84 -6.08
CA GLU A 45 -30.59 8.04 -5.81
C GLU A 45 -32.09 7.84 -6.11
N SER A 46 -32.42 6.96 -7.06
CA SER A 46 -33.81 6.59 -7.40
C SER A 46 -34.49 5.71 -6.34
N GLY A 47 -33.74 5.18 -5.36
CA GLY A 47 -34.18 4.15 -4.42
C GLY A 47 -34.07 2.73 -4.96
N ALA A 48 -33.73 2.54 -6.24
CA ALA A 48 -33.51 1.22 -6.82
C ALA A 48 -32.21 0.58 -6.28
N LEU A 49 -32.20 -0.74 -6.17
CA LEU A 49 -30.99 -1.49 -5.81
C LEU A 49 -30.15 -1.77 -7.06
N HIS A 50 -28.86 -1.51 -6.97
CA HIS A 50 -27.86 -1.90 -7.97
C HIS A 50 -26.89 -2.90 -7.36
N ALA A 51 -26.48 -3.89 -8.15
CA ALA A 51 -25.53 -4.90 -7.74
C ALA A 51 -24.28 -4.91 -8.64
N GLN A 52 -23.14 -5.15 -8.01
CA GLN A 52 -21.85 -5.39 -8.65
C GLN A 52 -21.27 -6.69 -8.08
N ILE A 53 -20.75 -7.57 -8.92
CA ILE A 53 -20.18 -8.87 -8.51
C ILE A 53 -18.74 -8.91 -8.98
N GLY A 54 -17.79 -8.88 -8.04
CA GLY A 54 -16.38 -8.64 -8.32
C GLY A 54 -16.18 -7.38 -9.18
N ALA A 55 -15.51 -7.54 -10.33
CA ALA A 55 -15.29 -6.45 -11.28
C ALA A 55 -16.44 -6.22 -12.28
N GLN A 56 -17.51 -7.03 -12.24
CA GLN A 56 -18.61 -6.95 -13.21
C GLN A 56 -19.81 -6.20 -12.61
N HIS A 57 -20.21 -5.11 -13.26
CA HIS A 57 -21.47 -4.44 -12.94
C HIS A 57 -22.65 -5.19 -13.55
N MET A 58 -23.72 -5.39 -12.78
CA MET A 58 -25.00 -5.76 -13.37
C MET A 58 -25.57 -4.52 -14.05
N ASN A 59 -25.75 -4.60 -15.37
CA ASN A 59 -26.20 -3.47 -16.19
C ASN A 59 -27.65 -3.04 -15.87
N GLU A 60 -28.44 -3.94 -15.28
CA GLU A 60 -29.82 -3.69 -14.92
C GLU A 60 -29.96 -3.62 -13.38
N PRO A 61 -30.84 -2.74 -12.87
CA PRO A 61 -31.15 -2.71 -11.45
C PRO A 61 -31.75 -4.05 -11.02
N LEU A 62 -31.57 -4.39 -9.74
CA LEU A 62 -32.23 -5.56 -9.18
C LEU A 62 -33.75 -5.35 -9.18
N PRO A 63 -34.55 -6.42 -9.33
CA PRO A 63 -36.00 -6.33 -9.24
C PRO A 63 -36.46 -5.73 -7.90
N ASP A 64 -37.53 -4.94 -7.91
CA ASP A 64 -38.14 -4.39 -6.70
C ASP A 64 -38.66 -5.49 -5.74
N ASP A 65 -38.95 -6.68 -6.28
CA ASP A 65 -39.29 -7.85 -5.48
C ASP A 65 -38.05 -8.46 -4.83
N VAL A 66 -37.95 -8.31 -3.50
CA VAL A 66 -36.81 -8.77 -2.69
C VAL A 66 -36.53 -10.27 -2.86
N ALA A 67 -37.56 -11.10 -3.02
CA ALA A 67 -37.37 -12.54 -3.14
C ALA A 67 -36.72 -12.92 -4.48
N ASN A 68 -37.14 -12.25 -5.56
CA ASN A 68 -36.53 -12.38 -6.89
C ASN A 68 -35.11 -11.80 -6.90
N ALA A 69 -34.91 -10.61 -6.33
CA ALA A 69 -33.59 -10.00 -6.21
C ALA A 69 -32.60 -10.91 -5.44
N ALA A 70 -33.02 -11.47 -4.30
CA ALA A 70 -32.21 -12.40 -3.53
C ALA A 70 -31.87 -13.67 -4.31
N THR A 71 -32.83 -14.21 -5.07
CA THR A 71 -32.61 -15.41 -5.90
C THR A 71 -31.61 -15.14 -7.02
N LEU A 72 -31.73 -14.01 -7.71
CA LEU A 72 -30.78 -13.59 -8.74
C LEU A 72 -29.38 -13.40 -8.15
N LEU A 73 -29.27 -12.72 -7.01
CA LEU A 73 -27.98 -12.44 -6.38
C LEU A 73 -27.32 -13.73 -5.89
N VAL A 74 -28.05 -14.63 -5.23
CA VAL A 74 -27.50 -15.93 -4.81
C VAL A 74 -27.05 -16.76 -6.01
N GLY A 75 -27.85 -16.85 -7.07
CA GLY A 75 -27.47 -17.57 -8.28
C GLY A 75 -26.23 -16.99 -8.96
N ALA A 76 -26.10 -15.66 -8.96
CA ALA A 76 -24.93 -14.98 -9.51
C ALA A 76 -23.69 -15.17 -8.62
N LEU A 77 -23.85 -15.12 -7.29
CA LEU A 77 -22.78 -15.45 -6.34
C LEU A 77 -22.32 -16.90 -6.48
N ASP A 78 -23.22 -17.86 -6.64
CA ASP A 78 -22.87 -19.28 -6.86
C ASP A 78 -22.15 -19.50 -8.18
N SER A 79 -22.47 -18.70 -9.20
CA SER A 79 -21.80 -18.76 -10.50
C SER A 79 -20.43 -18.10 -10.48
N ALA A 80 -20.28 -17.01 -9.72
CA ALA A 80 -19.04 -16.25 -9.60
C ALA A 80 -18.03 -16.92 -8.67
N PHE A 81 -18.49 -17.55 -7.59
CA PHE A 81 -17.61 -18.10 -6.57
C PHE A 81 -17.19 -19.51 -6.95
N ALA A 82 -15.89 -19.79 -6.91
CA ALA A 82 -15.35 -21.10 -7.29
C ALA A 82 -15.83 -22.26 -6.39
N GLN A 83 -16.42 -21.95 -5.23
CA GLN A 83 -16.96 -22.93 -4.28
C GLN A 83 -18.41 -22.58 -3.91
N PRO A 84 -19.40 -23.35 -4.40
CA PRO A 84 -20.78 -23.20 -3.99
C PRO A 84 -20.93 -23.46 -2.49
N GLY A 85 -21.63 -22.56 -1.77
CA GLY A 85 -21.99 -22.77 -0.37
C GLY A 85 -20.94 -22.33 0.68
N ALA A 86 -19.92 -21.57 0.26
CA ALA A 86 -19.04 -20.88 1.20
C ALA A 86 -19.83 -19.98 2.16
N ASP A 87 -19.32 -19.82 3.39
CA ASP A 87 -19.92 -18.91 4.35
C ASP A 87 -19.83 -17.47 3.84
N LEU A 88 -20.93 -16.73 3.95
CA LEU A 88 -20.97 -15.32 3.56
C LEU A 88 -20.76 -14.43 4.78
N VAL A 89 -19.92 -13.42 4.60
CA VAL A 89 -19.80 -12.28 5.50
C VAL A 89 -20.59 -11.13 4.91
N VAL A 90 -21.39 -10.46 5.74
CA VAL A 90 -22.08 -9.23 5.34
C VAL A 90 -21.29 -8.05 5.88
N LYS A 91 -21.06 -7.04 5.08
CA LYS A 91 -20.46 -5.76 5.48
C LYS A 91 -21.36 -4.62 5.03
N THR A 92 -21.36 -3.48 5.72
CA THR A 92 -22.08 -2.27 5.29
C THR A 92 -21.39 -0.99 5.76
N ASN A 93 -21.48 0.09 4.98
CA ASN A 93 -21.00 1.42 5.37
C ASN A 93 -22.00 2.19 6.26
N ALA A 94 -23.21 1.67 6.46
CA ALA A 94 -24.31 2.35 7.14
C ALA A 94 -24.48 1.84 8.57
N VAL A 95 -24.15 2.68 9.57
CA VAL A 95 -24.22 2.34 11.01
C VAL A 95 -25.60 1.81 11.41
N HIS A 96 -26.67 2.45 10.96
CA HIS A 96 -28.04 2.03 11.28
C HIS A 96 -28.41 0.67 10.66
N LEU A 97 -27.86 0.36 9.48
CA LEU A 97 -28.05 -0.95 8.84
C LEU A 97 -27.24 -2.03 9.56
N GLN A 98 -26.00 -1.71 9.95
CA GLN A 98 -25.15 -2.59 10.77
C GLN A 98 -25.84 -2.96 12.09
N GLU A 99 -26.38 -1.99 12.83
CA GLU A 99 -27.13 -2.23 14.06
C GLU A 99 -28.32 -3.16 13.81
N HIS A 100 -29.12 -2.90 12.76
CA HIS A 100 -30.28 -3.73 12.44
C HIS A 100 -29.88 -5.17 12.08
N LEU A 101 -28.88 -5.36 11.21
CA LEU A 101 -28.38 -6.67 10.81
C LEU A 101 -27.81 -7.45 12.01
N GLN A 102 -27.15 -6.78 12.95
CA GLN A 102 -26.71 -7.38 14.22
C GLN A 102 -27.89 -7.86 15.07
N THR A 103 -29.00 -7.11 15.14
CA THR A 103 -30.22 -7.57 15.86
C THR A 103 -30.83 -8.82 15.25
N LEU A 104 -30.62 -9.04 13.94
CA LEU A 104 -31.05 -10.24 13.23
C LEU A 104 -30.08 -11.43 13.42
N GLY A 105 -29.00 -11.25 14.20
CA GLY A 105 -27.98 -12.26 14.42
C GLY A 105 -27.12 -12.54 13.20
N LEU A 106 -27.09 -11.61 12.24
CA LEU A 106 -26.27 -11.74 11.04
C LEU A 106 -24.85 -11.30 11.37
N TRP A 107 -23.85 -12.08 10.92
CA TRP A 107 -22.46 -11.72 11.14
C TRP A 107 -22.10 -10.53 10.24
N VAL A 108 -22.05 -9.35 10.86
CA VAL A 108 -21.63 -8.10 10.20
C VAL A 108 -20.20 -7.85 10.58
N ALA A 109 -19.28 -8.01 9.62
CA ALA A 109 -17.95 -7.44 9.76
C ALA A 109 -18.04 -5.94 9.45
N ASP A 110 -17.21 -5.13 10.10
CA ASP A 110 -17.12 -3.72 9.74
C ASP A 110 -16.76 -3.62 8.25
N ALA A 111 -17.55 -2.85 7.48
CA ALA A 111 -17.14 -2.57 6.11
C ALA A 111 -15.81 -1.83 6.14
N PRO A 112 -14.94 -2.07 5.14
CA PRO A 112 -13.83 -1.17 4.91
C PRO A 112 -14.40 0.24 4.77
N ARG A 113 -14.13 1.08 5.77
CA ARG A 113 -14.52 2.48 5.73
C ARG A 113 -13.69 3.09 4.62
N ALA A 114 -14.33 3.82 3.70
CA ALA A 114 -13.57 4.58 2.71
C ALA A 114 -12.55 5.43 3.48
N PRO A 115 -11.26 5.32 3.15
CA PRO A 115 -10.23 5.99 3.93
C PRO A 115 -10.50 7.50 3.89
N ALA A 116 -10.43 8.13 5.06
CA ALA A 116 -10.74 9.55 5.17
C ALA A 116 -9.66 10.34 4.41
N LEU A 117 -10.09 11.21 3.49
CA LEU A 117 -9.20 12.14 2.83
C LEU A 117 -9.02 13.36 3.73
N GLU A 118 -7.79 13.63 4.12
CA GLU A 118 -7.40 14.77 4.96
C GLU A 118 -6.29 15.58 4.31
N GLN A 119 -6.12 16.83 4.75
CA GLN A 119 -5.04 17.66 4.27
C GLN A 119 -3.71 17.05 4.73
N PHE A 120 -2.78 16.86 3.80
CA PHE A 120 -1.48 16.32 4.13
C PHE A 120 -0.70 17.24 5.09
N ASP A 121 -0.09 16.62 6.08
CA ASP A 121 0.96 17.20 6.92
C ASP A 121 2.09 16.18 7.14
N LEU A 122 3.25 16.67 7.61
CA LEU A 122 4.38 15.80 7.94
C LEU A 122 4.12 14.93 9.19
N ASP A 123 3.15 15.27 10.04
CA ASP A 123 2.81 14.45 11.20
C ASP A 123 2.11 13.13 10.79
N MET A 124 1.48 13.08 9.63
CA MET A 124 1.04 11.81 9.01
C MET A 124 2.23 10.89 8.73
N VAL A 125 3.32 11.43 8.17
CA VAL A 125 4.57 10.67 7.93
C VAL A 125 5.20 10.26 9.26
N ARG A 126 5.30 11.17 10.22
CA ARG A 126 5.78 10.87 11.58
C ARG A 126 5.01 9.73 12.20
N SER A 127 3.68 9.75 12.11
CA SER A 127 2.80 8.73 12.68
C SER A 127 3.02 7.37 12.03
N ALA A 128 3.14 7.32 10.70
CA ALA A 128 3.44 6.09 9.96
C ALA A 128 4.79 5.48 10.35
N LEU A 129 5.82 6.31 10.54
CA LEU A 129 7.15 5.88 11.00
C LEU A 129 7.09 5.35 12.44
N VAL A 130 6.44 6.08 13.35
CA VAL A 130 6.31 5.70 14.78
C VAL A 130 5.48 4.42 14.94
N ALA A 131 4.42 4.24 14.16
CA ALA A 131 3.60 3.03 14.19
C ALA A 131 4.40 1.76 13.84
N ARG A 132 5.47 1.90 13.04
CA ARG A 132 6.42 0.82 12.71
C ARG A 132 7.56 0.68 13.72
N GLY A 133 7.53 1.44 14.82
CA GLY A 133 8.54 1.42 15.86
C GLY A 133 9.82 2.16 15.48
N TRP A 134 9.79 3.03 14.47
CA TRP A 134 10.99 3.74 14.03
C TRP A 134 11.21 5.01 14.85
N ARG A 135 12.49 5.32 15.04
CA ARG A 135 12.91 6.54 15.73
C ARG A 135 12.88 7.70 14.76
N VAL A 136 12.01 8.67 15.02
CA VAL A 136 11.90 9.89 14.22
C VAL A 136 12.56 11.06 14.95
N LEU A 137 13.41 11.76 14.23
CA LEU A 137 14.00 13.05 14.59
C LEU A 137 13.41 14.12 13.69
N HIS A 138 13.28 15.35 14.17
CA HIS A 138 12.84 16.50 13.37
C HIS A 138 14.01 17.47 13.28
N ASP A 139 14.43 17.76 12.05
CA ASP A 139 15.40 18.81 11.77
C ASP A 139 14.65 20.13 11.58
N GLU A 140 14.71 21.00 12.58
CA GLU A 140 14.06 22.32 12.55
C GLU A 140 14.65 23.24 11.48
N ALA A 141 15.90 23.03 11.04
CA ALA A 141 16.55 23.90 10.06
C ALA A 141 16.01 23.67 8.64
N THR A 142 15.67 22.43 8.33
CA THR A 142 15.17 22.01 7.01
C THR A 142 13.68 21.69 7.01
N ASP A 143 13.04 21.74 8.18
CA ASP A 143 11.68 21.25 8.43
C ASP A 143 11.45 19.82 7.90
N ALA A 144 12.47 18.97 8.05
CA ALA A 144 12.45 17.60 7.59
C ALA A 144 12.34 16.62 8.76
N LEU A 145 11.65 15.51 8.54
CA LEU A 145 11.72 14.36 9.43
C LEU A 145 12.88 13.47 9.01
N MET A 146 13.63 12.96 9.97
CA MET A 146 14.72 12.03 9.74
C MET A 146 14.50 10.76 10.55
N THR A 147 14.69 9.61 9.93
CA THR A 147 14.82 8.32 10.61
C THR A 147 16.19 7.71 10.32
N PHE A 148 16.70 6.96 11.29
CA PHE A 148 18.00 6.30 11.17
C PHE A 148 17.82 4.80 11.23
N TRP A 149 18.33 4.13 10.20
CA TRP A 149 18.63 2.71 10.26
C TRP A 149 20.04 2.56 10.80
N ASP A 150 20.15 2.02 12.02
CA ASP A 150 21.43 1.67 12.63
C ASP A 150 22.20 0.70 11.71
N TRP A 151 23.47 0.49 12.06
CA TRP A 151 24.34 -0.42 11.32
C TRP A 151 23.68 -1.78 11.08
N ASP A 152 23.63 -2.18 9.81
CA ASP A 152 23.13 -3.48 9.37
C ASP A 152 24.26 -4.24 8.67
N ASP A 153 24.53 -5.47 9.10
CA ASP A 153 25.60 -6.30 8.54
C ASP A 153 25.34 -6.71 7.08
N GLU A 154 24.08 -6.77 6.64
CA GLU A 154 23.72 -7.06 5.24
C GLU A 154 24.00 -5.88 4.30
N MET A 155 24.01 -4.66 4.84
CA MET A 155 24.34 -3.42 4.11
C MET A 155 25.78 -2.96 4.35
N ALA A 156 26.40 -3.44 5.44
CA ALA A 156 27.67 -2.99 6.02
C ALA A 156 27.78 -1.47 6.16
N GLN A 157 26.66 -0.83 6.52
CA GLN A 157 26.53 0.60 6.79
C GLN A 157 25.21 0.86 7.51
N GLY A 158 25.06 2.05 8.10
CA GLY A 158 23.76 2.60 8.46
C GLY A 158 23.15 3.36 7.29
N VAL A 159 21.84 3.61 7.34
CA VAL A 159 21.10 4.36 6.33
C VAL A 159 20.26 5.43 7.00
N GLN A 160 20.41 6.67 6.53
CA GLN A 160 19.61 7.80 6.99
C GLN A 160 18.51 8.06 5.96
N VAL A 161 17.27 8.23 6.40
CA VAL A 161 16.15 8.57 5.51
C VAL A 161 15.50 9.86 5.99
N TYR A 162 15.42 10.84 5.09
CA TYR A 162 14.87 12.17 5.30
C TYR A 162 13.56 12.30 4.53
N PHE A 163 12.54 12.89 5.16
CA PHE A 163 11.25 13.20 4.57
C PHE A 163 11.01 14.70 4.69
N ALA A 164 10.78 15.36 3.56
CA ALA A 164 10.54 16.79 3.51
C ALA A 164 9.39 17.10 2.55
N VAL A 165 8.71 18.23 2.80
CA VAL A 165 7.74 18.78 1.85
C VAL A 165 8.43 19.87 1.05
N GLN A 166 8.41 19.74 -0.27
CA GLN A 166 8.97 20.72 -1.19
C GLN A 166 7.88 21.32 -2.07
N GLY A 167 8.13 22.55 -2.53
CA GLY A 167 7.24 23.29 -3.42
C GLY A 167 6.20 24.13 -2.67
N ASP A 168 5.61 25.07 -3.41
CA ASP A 168 4.55 25.94 -2.91
C ASP A 168 3.17 25.35 -3.21
N CYS A 169 2.18 25.69 -2.39
CA CYS A 169 0.77 25.39 -2.66
C CYS A 169 0.36 25.92 -4.05
N PRO A 170 -0.35 25.13 -4.89
CA PRO A 170 -0.99 23.83 -4.60
C PRO A 170 -0.13 22.60 -4.95
N PHE A 171 1.14 22.77 -5.28
CA PHE A 171 2.01 21.72 -5.80
C PHE A 171 3.04 21.30 -4.75
N HIS A 172 2.57 20.69 -3.66
CA HIS A 172 3.46 20.07 -2.69
C HIS A 172 3.98 18.73 -3.21
N VAL A 173 5.23 18.44 -2.90
CA VAL A 173 5.90 17.18 -3.23
C VAL A 173 6.47 16.61 -1.94
N LEU A 174 6.13 15.37 -1.62
CA LEU A 174 6.88 14.60 -0.64
C LEU A 174 8.21 14.22 -1.26
N ALA A 175 9.28 14.82 -0.78
CA ALA A 175 10.63 14.42 -1.10
C ALA A 175 11.12 13.45 -0.03
N VAL A 176 11.61 12.30 -0.45
CA VAL A 176 12.26 11.34 0.45
C VAL A 176 13.67 11.09 -0.05
N HIS A 177 14.64 11.32 0.83
CA HIS A 177 16.06 11.19 0.54
C HIS A 177 16.66 10.13 1.45
N ALA A 178 17.32 9.12 0.88
CA ALA A 178 18.09 8.13 1.61
C ALA A 178 19.58 8.39 1.40
N ARG A 179 20.38 8.29 2.45
CA ARG A 179 21.83 8.48 2.41
C ARG A 179 22.53 7.37 3.18
N GLY A 180 23.54 6.76 2.56
CA GLY A 180 24.41 5.79 3.24
C GLY A 180 25.34 6.48 4.24
N SER A 181 25.61 5.83 5.37
CA SER A 181 26.49 6.39 6.42
C SER A 181 27.98 6.30 6.09
N GLU A 182 28.37 5.58 5.04
CA GLU A 182 29.75 5.38 4.64
C GLU A 182 30.07 6.09 3.32
N PRO A 183 31.16 6.89 3.26
CA PRO A 183 31.57 7.52 2.03
C PRO A 183 32.18 6.50 1.06
N VAL A 184 31.89 6.68 -0.22
CA VAL A 184 32.50 5.93 -1.31
C VAL A 184 33.87 6.51 -1.64
N ARG A 185 34.90 5.64 -1.55
CA ARG A 185 36.30 6.01 -1.84
C ARG A 185 36.55 6.09 -3.34
N ASP A 186 37.46 6.96 -3.76
CA ASP A 186 37.87 7.15 -5.17
C ASP A 186 38.12 5.85 -5.94
N ALA A 187 38.82 4.90 -5.32
CA ALA A 187 39.15 3.62 -5.95
C ALA A 187 37.91 2.76 -6.29
N GLN A 188 36.77 3.02 -5.64
CA GLN A 188 35.50 2.32 -5.85
C GLN A 188 34.58 3.06 -6.82
N HIS A 189 34.79 4.34 -7.08
CA HIS A 189 33.88 5.20 -7.86
C HIS A 189 33.46 4.58 -9.20
N PRO A 190 34.38 4.10 -10.07
CA PRO A 190 33.98 3.59 -11.38
C PRO A 190 33.04 2.38 -11.27
N ARG A 191 33.26 1.52 -10.27
CA ARG A 191 32.42 0.34 -10.04
C ARG A 191 31.08 0.71 -9.44
N ILE A 192 31.04 1.64 -8.49
CA ILE A 192 29.79 2.09 -7.89
C ILE A 192 28.92 2.76 -8.96
N LEU A 193 29.45 3.68 -9.76
CA LEU A 193 28.71 4.33 -10.84
C LEU A 193 28.08 3.34 -11.84
N GLU A 194 28.80 2.27 -12.21
CA GLU A 194 28.26 1.19 -13.04
C GLU A 194 27.04 0.52 -12.38
N LEU A 195 27.14 0.21 -11.08
CA LEU A 195 26.06 -0.40 -10.31
C LEU A 195 24.87 0.54 -10.13
N LEU A 196 25.10 1.84 -9.91
CA LEU A 196 24.01 2.84 -9.84
C LEU A 196 23.25 2.91 -11.16
N ASN A 197 23.96 2.94 -12.29
CA ASN A 197 23.33 2.91 -13.61
C ASN A 197 22.54 1.62 -13.84
N GLN A 198 23.07 0.47 -13.39
CA GLN A 198 22.36 -0.80 -13.48
C GLN A 198 21.07 -0.79 -12.64
N TRP A 199 21.13 -0.26 -11.42
CA TRP A 199 19.96 -0.10 -10.56
C TRP A 199 18.92 0.79 -11.23
N ASN A 200 19.29 2.01 -11.61
CA ASN A 200 18.39 2.98 -12.24
C ASN A 200 17.81 2.51 -13.58
N ALA A 201 18.50 1.61 -14.29
CA ALA A 201 17.98 1.01 -15.53
C ALA A 201 16.92 -0.09 -15.29
N THR A 202 16.90 -0.70 -14.12
CA THR A 202 16.05 -1.86 -13.79
C THR A 202 14.99 -1.56 -12.74
N HIS A 203 15.19 -0.50 -11.95
CA HIS A 203 14.31 -0.07 -10.88
C HIS A 203 13.87 1.35 -11.14
N ARG A 204 12.57 1.60 -10.94
CA ARG A 204 12.06 2.97 -11.02
C ARG A 204 12.58 3.78 -9.84
N TRP A 205 12.53 3.20 -8.63
CA TRP A 205 12.75 3.87 -7.35
C TRP A 205 13.56 3.01 -6.37
N PRO A 206 14.37 3.63 -5.49
CA PRO A 206 14.77 5.05 -5.54
C PRO A 206 15.66 5.34 -6.76
N SER A 207 15.69 6.61 -7.20
CA SER A 207 16.71 7.07 -8.15
C SER A 207 18.00 7.34 -7.41
N VAL A 208 19.07 6.64 -7.76
CA VAL A 208 20.32 6.64 -6.97
C VAL A 208 21.46 7.36 -7.68
N TRP A 209 22.29 8.07 -6.91
CA TRP A 209 23.38 8.89 -7.42
C TRP A 209 24.48 9.13 -6.38
N LEU A 210 25.62 9.66 -6.81
CA LEU A 210 26.74 10.04 -5.94
C LEU A 210 26.80 11.56 -5.80
N GLU A 211 26.81 12.04 -4.56
CA GLU A 211 27.11 13.44 -4.24
C GLU A 211 28.59 13.56 -3.90
N SER A 212 29.28 14.55 -4.44
CA SER A 212 30.66 14.86 -4.03
C SER A 212 30.63 15.89 -2.92
N ASP A 213 31.39 15.67 -1.86
CA ASP A 213 31.55 16.68 -0.81
C ASP A 213 32.59 17.73 -1.26
N ASP A 214 32.22 19.01 -1.21
CA ASP A 214 33.06 20.10 -1.72
C ASP A 214 34.33 20.23 -0.86
N GLY A 215 35.44 19.67 -1.35
CA GLY A 215 36.77 19.80 -0.74
C GLY A 215 37.36 18.52 -0.17
N GLU A 216 36.58 17.44 -0.08
CA GLU A 216 37.04 16.12 0.31
C GLU A 216 36.92 15.15 -0.87
N GLN A 217 37.91 14.27 -1.08
CA GLN A 217 37.85 13.20 -2.10
C GLN A 217 36.88 12.08 -1.67
N LEU A 218 35.70 12.47 -1.19
CA LEU A 218 34.67 11.60 -0.67
C LEU A 218 33.39 11.86 -1.47
N CYS A 219 32.75 10.76 -1.86
CA CYS A 219 31.41 10.82 -2.43
C CYS A 219 30.44 10.10 -1.51
N TRP A 220 29.26 10.65 -1.33
CA TRP A 220 28.18 10.06 -0.58
C TRP A 220 27.18 9.41 -1.51
N LEU A 221 26.56 8.33 -1.06
CA LEU A 221 25.57 7.60 -1.83
C LEU A 221 24.17 8.07 -1.43
N HIS A 222 23.41 8.52 -2.43
CA HIS A 222 22.07 9.07 -2.26
C HIS A 222 21.04 8.26 -3.04
N GLY A 223 19.83 8.19 -2.53
CA GLY A 223 18.65 7.65 -3.18
C GLY A 223 17.48 8.58 -2.98
N ASP A 224 16.86 9.02 -4.07
CA ASP A 224 15.76 9.97 -4.01
C ASP A 224 14.44 9.37 -4.48
N TRP A 225 13.39 9.90 -3.90
CA TRP A 225 12.02 9.61 -4.25
C TRP A 225 11.15 10.86 -4.12
N TYR A 226 10.21 11.03 -5.05
CA TYR A 226 9.34 12.19 -5.10
C TYR A 226 7.91 11.76 -5.43
N MET A 227 6.94 12.23 -4.65
CA MET A 227 5.52 12.05 -4.93
C MET A 227 4.77 13.37 -4.82
N PRO A 228 4.00 13.76 -5.84
CA PRO A 228 3.07 14.87 -5.71
C PRO A 228 2.04 14.56 -4.62
N ILE A 229 1.98 15.38 -3.59
CA ILE A 229 0.88 15.31 -2.63
C ILE A 229 -0.08 16.43 -2.96
N ARG A 230 -1.23 16.06 -3.51
CA ARG A 230 -2.34 17.00 -3.72
C ARG A 230 -2.98 17.36 -2.38
N ALA A 231 -3.88 18.34 -2.41
CA ALA A 231 -4.52 18.93 -1.23
C ALA A 231 -5.21 17.94 -0.27
N ALA A 232 -5.49 16.70 -0.68
CA ALA A 232 -6.01 15.67 0.22
C ALA A 232 -5.42 14.28 -0.08
N VAL A 233 -5.08 13.55 0.98
CA VAL A 233 -4.53 12.18 0.97
C VAL A 233 -5.11 11.42 2.15
N CYS A 234 -5.17 10.09 2.08
CA CYS A 234 -5.51 9.28 3.24
C CYS A 234 -4.28 8.80 4.00
N SER A 235 -4.42 8.66 5.32
CA SER A 235 -3.36 8.19 6.23
C SER A 235 -2.78 6.84 5.80
N GLU A 236 -3.63 5.94 5.32
CA GLU A 236 -3.28 4.59 4.87
C GLU A 236 -2.39 4.63 3.63
N LEU A 237 -2.63 5.56 2.71
CA LEU A 237 -1.75 5.73 1.55
C LEU A 237 -0.38 6.29 1.94
N ILE A 238 -0.34 7.22 2.91
CA ILE A 238 0.95 7.71 3.45
C ILE A 238 1.69 6.57 4.15
N ASP A 239 0.97 5.73 4.88
CA ASP A 239 1.50 4.55 5.56
C ASP A 239 2.19 3.59 4.57
N ASP A 240 1.46 3.20 3.52
CA ASP A 240 1.95 2.33 2.43
C ASP A 240 3.15 2.96 1.71
N VAL A 241 3.10 4.26 1.44
CA VAL A 241 4.17 4.99 0.76
C VAL A 241 5.44 5.03 1.60
N VAL A 242 5.32 5.35 2.90
CA VAL A 242 6.45 5.41 3.83
C VAL A 242 7.11 4.04 3.92
N GLU A 243 6.32 2.98 4.05
CA GLU A 243 6.82 1.60 4.05
C GLU A 243 7.53 1.25 2.75
N ALA A 244 6.88 1.46 1.61
CA ALA A 244 7.43 1.09 0.31
C ALA A 244 8.74 1.85 0.02
N VAL A 245 8.79 3.15 0.29
CA VAL A 245 9.97 3.97 0.01
C VAL A 245 11.16 3.56 0.88
N THR A 246 10.94 3.37 2.17
CA THR A 246 12.02 2.98 3.08
C THR A 246 12.49 1.56 2.82
N ALA A 247 11.59 0.61 2.60
CA ALA A 247 11.96 -0.76 2.22
C ALA A 247 12.80 -0.77 0.93
N ASN A 248 12.37 -0.06 -0.12
CA ASN A 248 13.12 0.03 -1.37
C ASN A 248 14.48 0.73 -1.20
N ALA A 249 14.57 1.73 -0.32
CA ALA A 249 15.85 2.36 -0.01
C ALA A 249 16.81 1.36 0.63
N LEU A 250 16.38 0.64 1.67
CA LEU A 250 17.20 -0.38 2.33
C LEU A 250 17.59 -1.53 1.38
N ASP A 251 16.65 -1.98 0.54
CA ASP A 251 16.89 -3.01 -0.47
C ASP A 251 17.97 -2.59 -1.47
N PHE A 252 18.00 -1.32 -1.87
CA PHE A 252 19.08 -0.79 -2.71
C PHE A 252 20.45 -0.91 -2.03
N PHE A 253 20.58 -0.48 -0.77
CA PHE A 253 21.85 -0.54 -0.05
C PHE A 253 22.32 -1.99 0.16
N ARG A 254 21.39 -2.91 0.47
CA ARG A 254 21.66 -4.36 0.55
C ARG A 254 22.15 -4.91 -0.80
N TRP A 255 21.41 -4.62 -1.87
CA TRP A 255 21.76 -5.04 -3.23
C TRP A 255 23.16 -4.54 -3.65
N LEU A 256 23.48 -3.29 -3.31
CA LEU A 256 24.77 -2.70 -3.62
C LEU A 256 25.90 -3.41 -2.85
N HIS A 257 25.69 -3.69 -1.56
CA HIS A 257 26.65 -4.41 -0.73
C HIS A 257 26.95 -5.82 -1.27
N GLU A 258 25.92 -6.58 -1.63
CA GLU A 258 26.07 -7.92 -2.23
C GLU A 258 26.90 -7.90 -3.52
N ARG A 259 26.67 -6.91 -4.38
CA ARG A 259 27.33 -6.78 -5.69
C ARG A 259 28.77 -6.29 -5.59
N THR A 260 29.06 -5.47 -4.58
CA THR A 260 30.42 -4.98 -4.33
C THR A 260 31.30 -6.05 -3.68
N THR A 261 30.74 -6.87 -2.78
CA THR A 261 31.47 -7.97 -2.14
C THR A 261 31.67 -9.19 -3.05
N THR A 262 30.68 -9.54 -3.87
CA THR A 262 30.77 -10.70 -4.78
C THR A 262 31.84 -10.50 -5.87
N GLY A 263 32.02 -9.27 -6.35
CA GLY A 263 33.06 -8.92 -7.33
C GLY A 263 34.50 -9.07 -6.80
N ILE A 264 34.69 -8.94 -5.48
CA ILE A 264 36.01 -9.05 -4.84
C ILE A 264 36.48 -10.52 -4.82
N LYS A 265 35.56 -11.48 -4.58
CA LYS A 265 35.92 -12.90 -4.52
C LYS A 265 36.38 -13.45 -5.88
N GLN A 266 35.78 -13.00 -6.99
CA GLN A 266 36.12 -13.51 -8.33
C GLN A 266 37.48 -13.03 -8.87
N ARG A 267 38.00 -11.87 -8.42
CA ARG A 267 39.33 -11.37 -8.87
C ARG A 267 40.51 -12.00 -8.12
N SER A 268 40.28 -12.74 -7.05
CA SER A 268 41.34 -13.44 -6.29
C SER A 268 41.81 -14.75 -6.93
N HIS A 269 41.16 -15.23 -7.99
CA HIS A 269 41.61 -16.36 -8.81
C HIS A 269 42.36 -15.88 -10.06
N ARG A 270 43.50 -15.20 -9.89
CA ARG A 270 44.53 -15.14 -10.94
C ARG A 270 45.40 -16.40 -10.80
N PRO A 271 45.49 -17.27 -11.81
CA PRO A 271 46.42 -18.39 -11.77
C PRO A 271 47.84 -17.82 -11.70
N SER A 272 48.52 -18.10 -10.60
CA SER A 272 49.94 -17.86 -10.46
C SER A 272 50.70 -18.77 -11.41
N GLY A 273 51.29 -18.18 -12.44
CA GLY A 273 52.51 -18.68 -13.09
C GLY A 273 52.31 -19.53 -14.34
N THR A 274 52.75 -18.97 -15.47
CA THR A 274 53.71 -19.68 -16.31
C THR A 274 54.89 -18.75 -16.54
N THR A 275 55.96 -18.98 -15.81
CA THR A 275 57.31 -18.50 -16.12
C THR A 275 57.76 -19.19 -17.41
N CYS A 276 58.18 -18.42 -18.40
CA CYS A 276 59.12 -18.84 -19.43
C CYS A 276 60.36 -17.97 -19.32
#